data_AF-A0AAV0W1Z8-F1
#
_entry.id   AF-A0AAV0W1Z8-F1
#
_cell.length_a   1.000
_cell.length_b   1.000
_cell.length_c   1.000
_cell.angle_alpha   90.00
_cell.angle_beta   90.00
_cell.angle_gamma   90.00
#
_symmetry.space_group_name_H-M   'P 1'
#
loop_
_entity.id
_entity.type
_entity.pdbx_description
1 polymer ?
#
loop_
_entity_poly.entity_id
_entity_poly.type
_entity_poly.pdbx_seq_one_letter_code
_entity_poly.pdbx_strand_id
1 'polypeptide(L)'
;MDYVITISSCFFLQNMYARFQTLNDLWKCLPSDLVPISDQWTHIEIVVFMENTRLLHAELCELLKMFTLGYGRMLLGLFVFSFINLISSIYIIINHRALYLYDSYSTNKSYSRILPLMVDVQIITFLMSIIVFVSFINEKRLKMISYLRLYRISNLHFDIKRQIKMFMNQISVCDSDRISAFGFFEINLNLVTSWSNHINTDERSSNDIEIK
;
A
#
# COMPACT_ATOMS: atom_id res chain seq x y z
N MET A 1 -20.01 10.53 -4.31
CA MET A 1 -19.38 10.31 -2.99
C MET A 1 -18.05 9.60 -3.13
N ASP A 2 -17.95 8.58 -3.98
CA ASP A 2 -16.75 7.73 -4.12
C ASP A 2 -15.47 8.52 -4.40
N TYR A 3 -15.54 9.57 -5.21
CA TYR A 3 -14.37 10.39 -5.54
C TYR A 3 -13.73 11.09 -4.33
N VAL A 4 -14.56 11.59 -3.40
CA VAL A 4 -14.08 12.26 -2.17
C VAL A 4 -13.43 11.25 -1.25
N ILE A 5 -14.02 10.06 -1.13
CA ILE A 5 -13.49 8.96 -0.32
C ILE A 5 -12.14 8.50 -0.87
N THR A 6 -12.03 8.37 -2.20
CA THR A 6 -10.78 8.00 -2.88
C THR A 6 -9.69 9.05 -2.69
N ILE A 7 -10.00 10.33 -2.92
CA ILE A 7 -9.03 11.42 -2.71
C ILE A 7 -8.58 11.48 -1.26
N SER A 8 -9.52 11.39 -0.31
CA SER A 8 -9.21 11.41 1.13
C SER A 8 -8.33 10.21 1.52
N SER A 9 -8.63 9.03 1.00
CA SER A 9 -7.85 7.81 1.24
C SER A 9 -6.44 7.94 0.67
N CYS A 10 -6.29 8.41 -0.58
CA CYS A 10 -4.99 8.64 -1.21
C CYS A 10 -4.17 9.70 -0.45
N PHE A 11 -4.79 10.81 -0.07
CA PHE A 11 -4.13 11.87 0.71
C PHE A 11 -3.65 11.34 2.06
N PHE A 12 -4.49 10.58 2.76
CA PHE A 12 -4.12 9.98 4.03
C PHE A 12 -2.95 9.00 3.88
N LEU A 13 -3.02 8.09 2.89
CA LEU A 13 -1.95 7.13 2.62
C LEU A 13 -0.64 7.82 2.25
N GLN A 14 -0.69 8.88 1.43
CA GLN A 14 0.49 9.67 1.09
C GLN A 14 1.10 10.35 2.33
N ASN A 15 0.28 10.91 3.20
CA ASN A 15 0.73 11.51 4.47
C ASN A 15 1.36 10.45 5.39
N MET A 16 0.74 9.27 5.51
CA MET A 16 1.31 8.15 6.28
C MET A 16 2.66 7.71 5.72
N TYR A 17 2.76 7.56 4.40
CA TYR A 17 4.01 7.25 3.72
C TYR A 17 5.09 8.28 4.05
N ALA A 18 4.79 9.57 3.93
CA ALA A 18 5.74 10.64 4.21
C ALA A 18 6.24 10.58 5.66
N ARG A 19 5.34 10.34 6.63
CA ARG A 19 5.70 10.23 8.05
C ARG A 19 6.59 9.02 8.34
N PHE A 20 6.28 7.84 7.78
CA PHE A 20 7.15 6.67 7.90
C PHE A 20 8.49 6.87 7.20
N GLN A 21 8.53 7.63 6.10
CA GLN A 21 9.79 7.99 5.44
C GLN A 21 10.62 8.91 6.32
N THR A 22 10.02 9.97 6.89
CA THR A 22 10.71 10.87 7.84
C THR A 22 11.23 10.10 9.05
N LEU A 23 10.46 9.16 9.59
CA LEU A 23 10.89 8.30 10.69
C LEU A 23 12.13 7.48 10.33
N ASN A 24 12.14 6.90 9.12
CA ASN A 24 13.30 6.16 8.62
C ASN A 24 14.52 7.06 8.40
N ASP A 25 14.31 8.29 7.94
CA ASP A 25 15.42 9.23 7.72
C ASP A 25 15.99 9.74 9.05
N LEU A 26 15.14 10.01 10.05
CA LEU A 26 15.55 10.26 11.43
C LEU A 26 16.39 9.08 11.97
N TRP A 27 15.96 7.85 11.69
CA TRP A 27 16.69 6.67 12.14
C TRP A 27 18.10 6.57 11.53
N LYS A 28 18.29 6.99 10.28
CA LYS A 28 19.61 7.03 9.63
C LYS A 28 20.56 8.06 10.24
N CYS A 29 20.03 9.06 10.94
CA CYS A 29 20.85 10.07 11.62
C CYS A 29 21.50 9.54 12.91
N LEU A 30 21.06 8.39 13.43
CA LEU A 30 21.69 7.75 14.58
C LEU A 30 23.10 7.27 14.22
N PRO A 31 24.06 7.38 15.15
CA PRO A 31 25.41 6.85 14.94
C PRO A 31 25.37 5.34 14.70
N SER A 32 26.18 4.86 13.76
CA SER A 32 26.20 3.48 13.26
C SER A 32 26.50 2.43 14.32
N ASP A 33 27.17 2.80 15.41
CA ASP A 33 27.48 1.90 16.53
C ASP A 33 26.62 2.16 17.78
N LEU A 34 25.74 3.18 17.76
CA LEU A 34 24.99 3.67 18.94
C LEU A 34 25.91 3.97 20.14
N VAL A 35 27.19 4.25 19.86
CA VAL A 35 28.21 4.66 20.82
C VAL A 35 28.30 6.18 20.80
N PRO A 36 28.42 6.83 21.97
CA PRO A 36 28.62 8.28 22.01
C PRO A 36 29.90 8.65 21.27
N ILE A 37 29.76 9.57 20.32
CA ILE A 37 30.90 10.20 19.63
C ILE A 37 31.12 11.52 20.35
N SER A 38 32.32 11.70 20.94
CA SER A 38 32.66 12.98 21.56
C SER A 38 32.47 14.09 20.51
N ASP A 39 31.70 15.11 20.86
CA ASP A 39 31.31 16.27 20.04
C ASP A 39 30.03 16.17 19.19
N GLN A 40 29.34 15.02 19.12
CA GLN A 40 28.07 14.91 18.38
C GLN A 40 26.89 14.32 19.14
N TRP A 41 27.10 13.24 19.90
CA TRP A 41 26.00 12.52 20.55
C TRP A 41 26.43 12.03 21.93
N THR A 42 25.72 12.49 22.96
CA THR A 42 25.84 11.92 24.30
C THR A 42 25.02 10.63 24.41
N HIS A 43 25.40 9.77 25.36
CA HIS A 43 24.65 8.54 25.63
C HIS A 43 23.17 8.80 25.97
N ILE A 44 22.89 9.88 26.71
CA ILE A 44 21.53 10.26 27.11
C ILE A 44 20.72 10.72 25.89
N GLU A 45 21.32 11.51 25.00
CA GLU A 45 20.65 11.96 23.77
C GLU A 45 20.28 10.78 22.86
N ILE A 46 21.16 9.79 22.71
CA ILE A 46 20.88 8.57 21.94
C ILE A 46 19.67 7.83 22.54
N VAL A 47 19.67 7.63 23.86
CA VAL A 47 18.60 6.93 24.58
C VAL A 47 17.25 7.66 24.47
N VAL A 48 17.25 8.99 24.59
CA VAL A 48 16.05 9.83 24.45
C VAL A 48 15.56 9.83 23.00
N PHE A 49 16.46 9.95 22.02
CA PHE A 49 16.11 9.93 20.60
C PHE A 49 15.50 8.59 20.19
N MET A 50 16.08 7.48 20.63
CA MET A 50 15.55 6.14 20.35
C MET A 50 14.17 5.94 20.97
N GLU A 51 13.96 6.41 22.19
CA GLU A 51 12.64 6.33 22.86
C GLU A 51 11.60 7.18 22.13
N ASN A 52 11.92 8.41 21.76
CA ASN A 52 11.02 9.29 20.99
C ASN A 52 10.67 8.65 19.63
N THR A 53 11.66 8.05 18.98
CA THR A 53 11.45 7.39 17.69
C THR A 53 10.58 6.14 17.84
N ARG A 54 10.76 5.38 18.93
CA ARG A 54 9.91 4.23 19.29
C ARG A 54 8.46 4.67 19.53
N LEU A 55 8.24 5.75 20.27
CA LEU A 55 6.90 6.30 20.55
C LEU A 55 6.23 6.78 19.26
N LEU A 56 6.95 7.52 18.42
CA LEU A 56 6.45 8.00 17.13
C LEU A 56 6.07 6.83 16.20
N HIS A 57 6.89 5.77 16.17
CA HIS A 57 6.53 4.54 15.44
C HIS A 57 5.24 3.91 15.97
N ALA A 58 5.07 3.82 17.29
CA ALA A 58 3.86 3.25 17.90
C ALA A 58 2.61 4.05 17.54
N GLU A 59 2.68 5.39 17.61
CA GLU A 59 1.58 6.27 17.23
C GLU A 59 1.23 6.16 15.74
N LEU A 60 2.24 6.07 14.86
CA LEU A 60 2.02 5.86 13.43
C LEU A 60 1.38 4.49 13.14
N CYS A 61 1.80 3.44 13.85
CA CYS A 61 1.18 2.12 13.77
C CYS A 61 -0.29 2.16 14.22
N GLU A 62 -0.58 2.86 15.32
CA GLU A 62 -1.95 3.00 15.81
C GLU A 62 -2.83 3.80 14.85
N LEU A 63 -2.31 4.89 14.29
CA LEU A 63 -2.99 5.70 13.29
C LEU A 63 -3.29 4.88 12.02
N LEU A 64 -2.33 4.04 11.60
CA LEU A 64 -2.50 3.12 10.47
C LEU A 64 -3.57 2.05 10.76
N LYS A 65 -3.63 1.55 12.00
CA LYS A 65 -4.64 0.59 12.44
C LYS A 65 -6.03 1.21 12.45
N MET A 66 -6.18 2.43 12.97
CA MET A 66 -7.46 3.17 12.92
C MET A 66 -7.92 3.39 11.47
N PHE A 67 -7.00 3.75 10.58
CA PHE A 67 -7.30 3.87 9.16
C PHE A 67 -7.75 2.54 8.56
N THR A 68 -7.04 1.45 8.82
CA THR A 68 -7.39 0.12 8.28
C THR A 68 -8.76 -0.34 8.78
N LEU A 69 -9.10 -0.08 10.04
CA LEU A 69 -10.41 -0.42 10.60
C LEU A 69 -11.55 0.44 10.03
N GLY A 70 -11.32 1.75 9.86
CA GLY A 70 -12.31 2.68 9.33
C GLY A 70 -12.46 2.59 7.81
N TYR A 71 -11.37 2.86 7.09
CA TYR A 71 -11.34 2.88 5.63
C TYR A 71 -11.29 1.49 5.00
N GLY A 72 -10.89 0.43 5.72
CA GLY A 72 -10.83 -0.92 5.15
C GLY A 72 -12.17 -1.42 4.62
N ARG A 73 -13.28 -1.09 5.30
CA ARG A 73 -14.65 -1.41 4.81
C ARG A 73 -15.02 -0.57 3.58
N MET A 74 -14.66 0.71 3.58
CA MET A 74 -14.92 1.61 2.46
C MET A 74 -14.11 1.20 1.22
N LEU A 75 -12.84 0.82 1.41
CA LEU A 75 -11.95 0.26 0.39
C LEU A 75 -12.54 -1.01 -0.19
N LEU A 76 -13.02 -1.94 0.65
CA LEU A 76 -13.67 -3.16 0.18
C LEU A 76 -14.91 -2.82 -0.69
N GLY A 77 -15.76 -1.93 -0.22
CA GLY A 77 -16.93 -1.48 -0.98
C GLY A 77 -16.53 -0.85 -2.32
N LEU A 78 -15.48 -0.03 -2.33
CA LEU A 78 -14.95 0.58 -3.55
C LEU A 78 -14.38 -0.47 -4.51
N PHE A 79 -13.66 -1.48 -4.03
CA PHE A 79 -13.18 -2.59 -4.85
C PHE A 79 -14.33 -3.39 -5.48
N VAL A 80 -15.34 -3.76 -4.69
CA VAL A 80 -16.49 -4.54 -5.18
C VAL A 80 -17.31 -3.72 -6.19
N PHE A 81 -17.58 -2.46 -5.89
CA PHE A 81 -18.33 -1.58 -6.79
C PHE A 81 -17.59 -1.34 -8.11
N SER A 82 -16.28 -1.12 -8.03
CA SER A 82 -15.42 -0.98 -9.22
C SER A 82 -15.42 -2.25 -10.07
N PHE A 83 -15.41 -3.43 -9.44
CA PHE A 83 -15.47 -4.71 -10.15
C PHE A 83 -16.81 -4.93 -10.85
N ILE A 84 -17.94 -4.62 -10.17
CA ILE A 84 -19.28 -4.70 -10.77
C ILE A 84 -19.40 -3.72 -11.95
N ASN A 85 -18.88 -2.49 -11.80
CA ASN A 85 -18.87 -1.51 -12.87
C ASN A 85 -18.05 -2.00 -14.06
N LEU A 86 -16.86 -2.58 -13.84
CA LEU A 86 -16.03 -3.15 -14.90
C LEU A 86 -16.77 -4.25 -15.69
N ILE A 87 -17.41 -5.20 -14.98
CA ILE A 87 -18.20 -6.27 -15.62
C ILE A 87 -19.38 -5.68 -16.39
N SER A 88 -20.07 -4.70 -15.82
CA SER A 88 -21.21 -4.03 -16.45
C SER A 88 -20.79 -3.27 -17.71
N SER A 89 -19.66 -2.55 -17.66
CA SER A 89 -19.06 -1.87 -18.82
C SER A 89 -18.70 -2.85 -19.92
N ILE A 90 -18.06 -3.98 -19.60
CA ILE A 90 -17.72 -5.03 -20.58
C ILE A 90 -19.00 -5.62 -21.19
N TYR A 91 -19.99 -5.94 -20.36
CA TYR A 91 -21.29 -6.47 -20.81
C TYR A 91 -21.98 -5.51 -21.77
N ILE A 92 -22.05 -4.22 -21.41
CA ILE A 92 -22.59 -3.17 -22.27
C ILE A 92 -21.79 -3.10 -23.57
N ILE A 93 -20.45 -3.08 -23.54
CA ILE A 93 -19.61 -3.04 -24.74
C ILE A 93 -19.91 -4.22 -25.66
N ILE A 94 -19.99 -5.45 -25.13
CA ILE A 94 -20.25 -6.65 -25.94
C ILE A 94 -21.65 -6.61 -26.55
N ASN A 95 -22.69 -6.34 -25.73
CA ASN A 95 -24.07 -6.31 -26.20
C ASN A 95 -24.36 -5.13 -27.13
N HIS A 96 -23.82 -3.94 -26.87
CA HIS A 96 -23.96 -2.81 -27.79
C HIS A 96 -23.16 -3.02 -29.07
N ARG A 97 -21.98 -3.66 -29.04
CA ARG A 97 -21.22 -3.98 -30.26
C ARG A 97 -22.00 -4.92 -31.19
N ALA A 98 -22.83 -5.82 -30.63
CA ALA A 98 -23.75 -6.64 -31.41
C ALA A 98 -24.90 -5.84 -32.03
N LEU A 99 -25.43 -4.83 -31.32
CA LEU A 99 -26.48 -3.91 -31.80
C LEU A 99 -25.97 -2.92 -32.86
N TYR A 100 -24.69 -2.57 -32.82
CA TYR A 100 -24.06 -1.58 -33.71
C TYR A 100 -23.60 -2.12 -35.07
N LEU A 101 -23.43 -3.44 -35.23
CA LEU A 101 -23.18 -4.03 -36.55
C LEU A 101 -24.38 -3.83 -37.50
N TYR A 102 -25.55 -3.52 -36.95
CA TYR A 102 -26.79 -3.32 -37.68
C TYR A 102 -27.05 -1.87 -38.12
N ASP A 103 -26.51 -0.87 -37.43
CA ASP A 103 -26.96 0.52 -37.60
C ASP A 103 -25.81 1.51 -37.79
N SER A 104 -25.48 1.73 -39.08
CA SER A 104 -24.44 2.65 -39.53
C SER A 104 -24.91 4.12 -39.40
N TYR A 105 -23.94 5.02 -39.16
CA TYR A 105 -24.05 6.47 -39.29
C TYR A 105 -24.77 7.26 -38.18
N SER A 106 -24.03 7.69 -37.15
CA SER A 106 -24.26 8.99 -36.50
C SER A 106 -23.00 9.46 -35.76
N THR A 107 -22.55 10.67 -36.08
CA THR A 107 -21.29 11.29 -35.63
C THR A 107 -21.30 11.73 -34.16
N ASN A 108 -22.46 11.72 -33.48
CA ASN A 108 -22.56 11.98 -32.04
C ASN A 108 -22.23 10.75 -31.15
N LYS A 109 -21.98 9.59 -31.77
CA LYS A 109 -21.80 8.30 -31.07
C LYS A 109 -20.42 8.16 -30.37
N SER A 110 -19.41 8.94 -30.76
CA SER A 110 -18.04 8.80 -30.21
C SER A 110 -17.94 9.23 -28.73
N TYR A 111 -18.54 10.36 -28.35
CA TYR A 111 -18.50 10.86 -26.97
C TYR A 111 -19.19 9.93 -25.97
N SER A 112 -20.30 9.28 -26.37
CA SER A 112 -21.00 8.30 -25.53
C SER A 112 -20.14 7.08 -25.20
N ARG A 113 -19.14 6.77 -26.03
CA ARG A 113 -18.22 5.64 -25.87
C ARG A 113 -16.96 6.02 -25.09
N ILE A 114 -16.49 7.25 -25.24
CA ILE A 114 -15.25 7.75 -24.60
C ILE A 114 -15.48 8.05 -23.10
N LEU A 115 -16.64 8.59 -22.73
CA LEU A 115 -16.96 8.93 -21.34
C LEU A 115 -16.91 7.74 -20.36
N PRO A 116 -17.58 6.60 -20.61
CA PRO A 116 -17.49 5.45 -19.70
C PRO A 116 -16.07 4.88 -19.61
N LEU A 117 -15.34 4.85 -20.72
CA LEU A 117 -13.94 4.41 -20.73
C LEU A 117 -13.03 5.33 -19.89
N MET A 118 -13.23 6.65 -19.91
CA MET A 118 -12.47 7.56 -19.06
C MET A 118 -12.74 7.33 -17.57
N VAL A 119 -13.99 7.07 -17.19
CA VAL A 119 -14.36 6.76 -15.80
C VAL A 119 -13.73 5.44 -15.35
N ASP A 120 -13.77 4.41 -16.20
CA ASP A 120 -13.16 3.11 -15.90
C ASP A 120 -11.63 3.21 -15.73
N VAL A 121 -10.95 3.91 -16.66
CA VAL A 121 -9.49 4.16 -16.56
C VAL A 121 -9.14 4.93 -15.29
N GLN A 122 -9.96 5.92 -14.92
CA GLN A 122 -9.77 6.71 -13.71
C GLN A 122 -9.93 5.85 -12.45
N ILE A 123 -10.96 4.99 -12.38
CA ILE A 123 -11.18 4.05 -11.28
C ILE A 123 -10.00 3.09 -11.14
N ILE A 124 -9.53 2.50 -12.26
CA ILE A 124 -8.37 1.61 -12.26
C ILE A 124 -7.11 2.34 -11.76
N THR A 125 -6.88 3.56 -12.22
CA THR A 125 -5.72 4.37 -11.82
C THR A 125 -5.72 4.65 -10.31
N PHE A 126 -6.89 4.94 -9.74
CA PHE A 126 -7.03 5.15 -8.30
C PHE A 126 -6.81 3.88 -7.49
N LEU A 127 -7.38 2.75 -7.91
CA LEU A 127 -7.16 1.46 -7.27
C LEU A 127 -5.68 1.10 -7.25
N MET A 128 -5.00 1.27 -8.38
CA MET A 128 -3.56 1.02 -8.49
C MET A 128 -2.75 1.94 -7.58
N SER A 129 -3.11 3.22 -7.50
CA SER A 129 -2.44 4.19 -6.62
C SER A 129 -2.55 3.77 -5.15
N ILE A 130 -3.75 3.36 -4.71
CA ILE A 130 -3.98 2.88 -3.33
C ILE A 130 -3.12 1.65 -3.04
N ILE A 131 -3.09 0.66 -3.94
CA ILE A 131 -2.30 -0.56 -3.76
C ILE A 131 -0.79 -0.23 -3.65
N VAL A 132 -0.30 0.65 -4.52
CA VAL A 132 1.11 1.10 -4.52
C VAL A 132 1.45 1.81 -3.21
N PHE A 133 0.63 2.79 -2.78
CA PHE A 133 0.88 3.52 -1.54
C PHE A 133 0.87 2.61 -0.31
N VAL A 134 -0.12 1.73 -0.20
CA VAL A 134 -0.19 0.75 0.88
C VAL A 134 1.07 -0.13 0.91
N SER A 135 1.51 -0.59 -0.25
CA SER A 135 2.71 -1.43 -0.36
C SER A 135 3.97 -0.68 0.04
N PHE A 136 4.11 0.58 -0.37
CA PHE A 136 5.22 1.43 0.04
C PHE A 136 5.21 1.74 1.53
N ILE A 137 4.06 2.00 2.14
CA ILE A 137 3.96 2.17 3.60
C ILE A 137 4.47 0.90 4.30
N ASN A 138 4.06 -0.28 3.82
CA ASN A 138 4.48 -1.55 4.39
C ASN A 138 6.00 -1.78 4.26
N GLU A 139 6.58 -1.44 3.10
CA GLU A 139 8.02 -1.48 2.89
C GLU A 139 8.76 -0.55 3.85
N LYS A 140 8.32 0.71 3.97
CA LYS A 140 8.94 1.70 4.87
C LYS A 140 8.82 1.30 6.34
N ARG A 141 7.69 0.72 6.73
CA ARG A 141 7.48 0.15 8.07
C ARG A 141 8.50 -0.96 8.36
N LEU A 142 8.63 -1.92 7.43
CA LEU A 142 9.55 -3.05 7.59
C LEU A 142 11.02 -2.66 7.54
N LYS A 143 11.37 -1.60 6.79
CA LYS A 143 12.74 -1.09 6.68
C LYS A 143 13.34 -0.71 8.03
N MET A 144 12.51 -0.25 8.97
CA MET A 144 12.94 0.07 10.31
C MET A 144 13.44 -1.16 11.10
N ILE A 145 12.84 -2.33 10.88
CA ILE A 145 13.32 -3.61 11.43
C ILE A 145 14.71 -3.94 10.89
N SER A 146 14.94 -3.69 9.59
CA SER A 146 16.24 -3.91 8.99
C SER A 146 17.32 -3.06 9.66
N TYR A 147 17.02 -1.79 9.97
CA TYR A 147 17.97 -0.94 10.69
C TYR A 147 18.24 -1.42 12.11
N LEU A 148 17.20 -1.84 12.84
CA LEU A 148 17.37 -2.39 14.19
C LEU A 148 18.20 -3.68 14.22
N ARG A 149 18.04 -4.54 13.22
CA ARG A 149 18.81 -5.80 13.09
C ARG A 149 20.26 -5.59 12.68
N LEU A 150 20.59 -4.45 12.04
CA LEU A 150 21.97 -4.13 11.64
C LEU A 150 22.87 -3.82 12.83
N TYR A 151 22.31 -3.32 13.95
CA TYR A 151 23.12 -3.06 15.14
C TYR A 151 23.56 -4.35 15.82
N ARG A 152 24.84 -4.43 16.15
CA ARG A 152 25.42 -5.56 16.88
C ARG A 152 25.04 -5.46 18.37
N ILE A 153 23.83 -5.93 18.70
CA ILE A 153 23.22 -5.85 20.04
C ILE A 153 24.13 -6.41 21.16
N SER A 154 25.08 -7.29 20.83
CA SER A 154 26.01 -7.89 21.79
C SER A 154 26.97 -6.89 22.45
N ASN A 155 27.30 -5.78 21.78
CA ASN A 155 28.31 -4.82 22.25
C ASN A 155 27.71 -3.50 22.75
N LEU A 156 26.38 -3.41 22.79
CA LEU A 156 25.66 -2.20 23.20
C LEU A 156 25.49 -2.11 24.73
N HIS A 157 25.40 -0.87 25.23
CA HIS A 157 25.05 -0.61 26.62
C HIS A 157 23.71 -1.24 27.00
N PHE A 158 23.56 -1.67 28.26
CA PHE A 158 22.40 -2.44 28.73
C PHE A 158 21.06 -1.74 28.44
N ASP A 159 21.00 -0.43 28.65
CA ASP A 159 19.77 0.35 28.45
C ASP A 159 19.34 0.42 27.00
N ILE A 160 20.30 0.63 26.08
CA ILE A 160 20.03 0.65 24.63
C ILE A 160 19.60 -0.75 24.15
N LYS A 161 20.26 -1.80 24.66
CA LYS A 161 19.87 -3.19 24.39
C LYS A 161 18.43 -3.47 24.83
N ARG A 162 18.02 -2.95 26.00
CA ARG A 162 16.64 -3.08 26.49
C ARG A 162 15.66 -2.34 25.58
N GLN A 163 15.98 -1.12 25.16
CA GLN A 163 15.13 -0.33 24.26
C GLN A 163 14.96 -0.99 22.89
N ILE A 164 16.03 -1.48 22.28
CA ILE A 164 15.97 -2.21 21.00
C ILE A 164 15.07 -3.44 21.13
N LYS A 165 15.19 -4.20 22.22
CA LYS A 165 14.33 -5.37 22.46
C LYS A 165 12.86 -5.00 22.59
N MET A 166 12.55 -3.94 23.36
CA MET A 166 11.17 -3.45 23.50
C MET A 166 10.62 -2.97 22.16
N PHE A 167 11.44 -2.27 21.37
CA PHE A 167 11.03 -1.75 20.09
C PHE A 167 10.79 -2.86 19.06
N MET A 168 11.69 -3.84 18.97
CA MET A 168 11.53 -5.03 18.12
C MET A 168 10.24 -5.79 18.45
N ASN A 169 9.89 -5.91 19.73
CA ASN A 169 8.64 -6.54 20.15
C ASN A 169 7.41 -5.73 19.69
N GLN A 170 7.45 -4.40 19.83
CA GLN A 170 6.38 -3.52 19.37
C GLN A 170 6.19 -3.57 17.85
N ILE A 171 7.29 -3.59 17.11
CA ILE A 171 7.21 -3.72 15.66
C ILE A 171 6.63 -5.08 15.28
N SER A 172 7.03 -6.18 15.94
CA SER A 172 6.45 -7.51 15.69
C SER A 172 4.93 -7.55 15.90
N VAL A 173 4.42 -6.83 16.90
CA VAL A 173 2.98 -6.71 17.15
C VAL A 173 2.29 -5.82 16.11
N CYS A 174 2.94 -4.74 15.68
CA CYS A 174 2.42 -3.91 14.58
C CYS A 174 2.46 -4.64 13.23
N ASP A 175 3.41 -5.55 13.02
CA ASP A 175 3.59 -6.23 11.73
C ASP A 175 2.49 -7.26 11.44
N SER A 176 1.88 -7.83 12.50
CA SER A 176 0.67 -8.65 12.36
C SER A 176 -0.56 -7.85 11.92
N ASP A 177 -0.57 -6.53 12.14
CA ASP A 177 -1.62 -5.62 11.67
C ASP A 177 -1.30 -5.16 10.23
N ARG A 178 -1.39 -6.10 9.27
CA ARG A 178 -1.26 -5.77 7.85
C ARG A 178 -2.50 -4.99 7.37
N ILE A 179 -2.28 -4.08 6.42
CA ILE A 179 -3.37 -3.32 5.81
C ILE A 179 -4.20 -4.27 4.95
N SER A 180 -5.41 -4.56 5.41
CA SER A 180 -6.34 -5.46 4.74
C SER A 180 -7.64 -4.74 4.38
N ALA A 181 -8.27 -5.17 3.29
CA ALA A 181 -9.62 -4.76 2.94
C ALA A 181 -10.61 -5.51 3.85
N PHE A 182 -10.80 -5.00 5.08
CA PHE A 182 -11.71 -5.58 6.07
C PHE A 182 -11.44 -7.07 6.35
N GLY A 183 -10.16 -7.49 6.36
CA GLY A 183 -9.77 -8.88 6.60
C GLY A 183 -10.03 -9.87 5.46
N PHE A 184 -10.64 -9.45 4.35
CA PHE A 184 -10.90 -10.34 3.19
C PHE A 184 -9.63 -10.63 2.39
N PHE A 185 -8.81 -9.60 2.15
CA PHE A 185 -7.52 -9.75 1.48
C PHE A 185 -6.54 -8.68 1.93
N GLU A 186 -5.25 -9.02 1.94
CA GLU A 186 -4.17 -8.07 2.18
C GLU A 186 -4.01 -7.17 0.96
N ILE A 187 -4.05 -5.85 1.17
CA ILE A 187 -3.78 -4.89 0.09
C ILE A 187 -2.27 -4.84 -0.06
N ASN A 188 -1.73 -5.43 -1.13
CA ASN A 188 -0.31 -5.43 -1.44
C ASN A 188 -0.14 -5.56 -2.97
N LEU A 189 1.00 -5.11 -3.51
CA LEU A 189 1.47 -5.32 -4.88
C LEU A 189 1.35 -6.77 -5.36
N ASN A 190 1.41 -7.76 -4.44
CA ASN A 190 1.14 -9.17 -4.78
C ASN A 190 -0.25 -9.40 -5.39
N LEU A 191 -1.25 -8.56 -5.08
CA LEU A 191 -2.55 -8.62 -5.76
C LEU A 191 -2.42 -8.31 -7.26
N VAL A 192 -1.65 -7.28 -7.60
CA VAL A 192 -1.42 -6.87 -8.99
C VAL A 192 -0.67 -7.97 -9.75
N THR A 193 0.37 -8.55 -9.14
CA THR A 193 1.14 -9.62 -9.78
C THR A 193 0.32 -10.90 -9.92
N SER A 194 -0.57 -11.21 -8.97
CA SER A 194 -1.49 -12.35 -9.07
C SER A 194 -2.46 -12.20 -10.24
N TRP A 195 -3.01 -11.00 -10.45
CA TRP A 195 -3.88 -10.71 -11.60
C TRP A 195 -3.11 -10.79 -12.93
N SER A 196 -1.89 -10.26 -12.98
CA SER A 196 -1.04 -10.35 -14.17
C SER A 196 -0.64 -11.79 -14.50
N ASN A 197 -0.36 -12.61 -13.49
CA ASN A 197 0.01 -14.01 -13.69
C ASN A 197 -1.18 -14.87 -14.14
N HIS A 198 -2.39 -14.57 -13.66
CA HIS A 198 -3.60 -15.25 -14.11
C HIS A 198 -3.93 -14.95 -15.58
N ILE A 199 -3.68 -13.71 -16.03
CA ILE A 199 -3.80 -13.33 -17.45
C ILE A 199 -2.78 -14.08 -18.33
N ASN A 200 -1.54 -14.23 -17.86
CA ASN A 200 -0.48 -14.97 -18.58
C ASN A 200 -0.73 -16.48 -18.66
N THR A 201 -1.44 -17.08 -17.69
CA THR A 201 -1.81 -18.50 -17.76
C THR A 201 -2.92 -18.77 -18.76
N ASP A 202 -3.82 -17.80 -18.97
CA ASP A 202 -4.91 -17.93 -19.95
C ASP A 202 -4.42 -17.70 -21.40
N GLU A 203 -3.38 -16.89 -21.61
CA GLU A 203 -2.73 -16.75 -22.93
C GLU A 203 -1.98 -18.02 -23.36
N ARG A 204 -1.46 -18.80 -22.41
CA ARG A 204 -0.73 -20.04 -22.73
C ARG A 204 -1.65 -21.20 -23.11
N SER A 205 -2.89 -21.23 -22.62
CA SER A 205 -3.83 -22.30 -22.99
C SER A 205 -4.50 -22.07 -24.34
N SER A 206 -4.41 -20.88 -24.93
CA SER A 206 -5.05 -20.57 -26.22
C SER A 206 -4.13 -20.79 -27.43
N ASN A 207 -2.85 -21.08 -27.22
CA ASN A 207 -1.87 -21.33 -28.29
C ASN A 207 -1.56 -22.81 -28.54
N ASP A 208 -2.19 -23.74 -27.80
CA ASP A 208 -1.94 -25.19 -27.92
C ASP A 208 -3.00 -25.95 -28.76
N ILE A 209 -3.64 -25.28 -29.73
CA ILE A 209 -4.44 -25.95 -30.77
C ILE A 209 -3.69 -25.88 -32.10
N GLU A 210 -2.58 -26.62 -32.18
CA GLU A 210 -1.96 -27.00 -33.46
C GLU A 210 -2.30 -28.46 -33.79
N ILE A 211 -3.25 -28.57 -34.73
CA ILE A 211 -3.31 -29.50 -35.87
C ILE A 211 -2.69 -30.89 -35.67
N LYS A 212 -3.58 -31.89 -35.66
CA LYS A 212 -3.32 -33.20 -36.28
C LYS A 212 -4.53 -33.65 -37.08
#